data_AF-A0A9D8MM21-F1
#
_entry.id   AF-A0A9D8MM21-F1
#
_cell.length_a   1.000
_cell.length_b   1.000
_cell.length_c   1.000
_cell.angle_alpha   90.00
_cell.angle_beta   90.00
_cell.angle_gamma   90.00
#
_symmetry.space_group_name_H-M   'P 1'
#
loop_
_entity.id
_entity.type
_entity.pdbx_description
1 polymer ?
#
loop_
_entity_poly.entity_id
_entity_poly.type
_entity_poly.pdbx_seq_one_letter_code
_entity_poly.pdbx_strand_id
1 'polypeptide(L)'
;SYINWAAGRAAAIAFVPLPLADVAPLMANEAYMIYRIGAAYGYAVDKIILTMLAGVAGGSIAGKLAASFLPFLKIPIAAGITYGVGKAAKAYFESGMTLDMDDLKEKFIEGEKESKNTNWKDNQIKED
;
A
#
# COMPACT_ATOMS: atom_id res chain seq x y z
N SER A 1 3.59 -2.40 -12.68
CA SER A 1 2.30 -2.65 -11.98
C SER A 1 2.12 -1.56 -10.95
N TYR A 2 0.88 -1.07 -10.76
CA TYR A 2 0.60 0.02 -9.82
C TYR A 2 1.08 -0.25 -8.38
N ILE A 3 1.08 -1.51 -7.96
CA ILE A 3 1.54 -1.94 -6.63
C ILE A 3 3.06 -1.71 -6.47
N ASN A 4 3.87 -2.17 -7.44
CA ASN A 4 5.32 -1.97 -7.42
C ASN A 4 5.70 -0.49 -7.47
N TRP A 5 5.02 0.27 -8.33
CA TRP A 5 5.24 1.70 -8.47
C TRP A 5 4.93 2.43 -7.15
N ALA A 6 3.77 2.14 -6.54
CA ALA A 6 3.37 2.78 -5.29
C ALA A 6 4.29 2.39 -4.14
N ALA A 7 4.69 1.11 -4.03
CA ALA A 7 5.64 0.65 -3.01
C ALA A 7 7.00 1.33 -3.14
N GLY A 8 7.49 1.52 -4.36
CA GLY A 8 8.72 2.26 -4.62
C GLY A 8 8.64 3.74 -4.23
N ARG A 9 7.51 4.40 -4.53
CA ARG A 9 7.27 5.78 -4.09
C ARG A 9 7.13 5.87 -2.57
N ALA A 10 6.51 4.88 -1.94
CA ALA A 10 6.35 4.86 -0.49
C ALA A 10 7.70 4.86 0.24
N ALA A 11 8.67 4.10 -0.28
CA ALA A 11 10.02 4.14 0.23
C ALA A 11 10.71 5.51 0.06
N ALA A 12 10.54 6.14 -1.10
CA ALA A 12 11.09 7.47 -1.35
C ALA A 12 10.46 8.53 -0.41
N ILE A 13 9.14 8.47 -0.21
CA ILE A 13 8.42 9.34 0.73
C ILE A 13 8.92 9.11 2.17
N ALA A 14 9.08 7.85 2.58
CA ALA A 14 9.57 7.49 3.91
C ALA A 14 11.04 7.85 4.14
N PHE A 15 11.79 8.27 3.12
CA PHE A 15 13.16 8.76 3.27
C PHE A 15 13.22 10.12 3.99
N VAL A 16 12.11 10.86 4.06
CA VAL A 16 12.04 12.16 4.73
C VAL A 16 12.42 12.01 6.21
N PRO A 17 13.48 12.68 6.71
CA PRO A 17 14.00 12.50 8.07
C PRO A 17 13.22 13.30 9.12
N LEU A 18 11.91 13.44 8.94
CA LEU A 18 11.00 14.13 9.87
C LEU A 18 9.90 13.15 10.28
N PRO A 19 9.74 12.84 11.59
CA PRO A 19 8.66 11.98 12.05
C PRO A 19 7.30 12.53 11.61
N LEU A 20 6.39 11.62 11.26
CA LEU A 20 5.02 11.89 10.83
C LEU A 20 4.84 12.68 9.52
N ALA A 21 5.88 13.32 8.99
CA ALA A 21 5.79 14.13 7.77
C ALA A 21 5.50 13.31 6.50
N ASP A 22 5.81 12.02 6.53
CA ASP A 22 5.57 11.06 5.46
C ASP A 22 4.14 10.48 5.48
N VAL A 23 3.39 10.63 6.56
CA VAL A 23 2.07 9.97 6.72
C VAL A 23 1.08 10.42 5.65
N ALA A 24 0.83 11.73 5.51
CA ALA A 24 -0.15 12.23 4.54
C ALA A 24 0.25 11.93 3.08
N PRO A 25 1.52 12.14 2.65
CA PRO A 25 1.95 11.74 1.32
C PRO A 25 1.84 10.23 1.07
N LEU A 26 2.11 9.38 2.08
CA LEU A 26 1.94 7.92 1.95
C LEU A 26 0.46 7.54 1.74
N MET A 27 -0.46 8.13 2.50
CA MET A 27 -1.89 7.87 2.32
C MET A 27 -2.39 8.33 0.95
N ALA A 28 -1.91 9.47 0.46
CA ALA A 28 -2.24 9.93 -0.90
C ALA A 28 -1.71 8.97 -1.97
N ASN A 29 -0.50 8.43 -1.79
CA ASN A 29 0.10 7.45 -2.70
C ASN A 29 -0.69 6.12 -2.71
N GLU A 30 -1.08 5.62 -1.52
CA GLU A 30 -1.92 4.42 -1.37
C GLU A 30 -3.31 4.63 -2.01
N ALA A 31 -3.94 5.78 -1.77
CA ALA A 31 -5.24 6.11 -2.37
C ALA A 31 -5.17 6.14 -3.89
N TYR A 32 -4.19 6.85 -4.46
CA TYR A 32 -3.99 6.89 -5.91
C TYR A 32 -3.79 5.49 -6.51
N MET A 33 -2.98 4.65 -5.86
CA MET A 33 -2.81 3.25 -6.27
C MET A 33 -4.14 2.50 -6.30
N ILE A 34 -4.96 2.62 -5.25
CA ILE A 34 -6.27 1.96 -5.17
C ILE A 34 -7.19 2.44 -6.31
N TYR A 35 -7.26 3.75 -6.56
CA TYR A 35 -8.02 4.31 -7.69
C TYR A 35 -7.57 3.73 -9.04
N ARG A 36 -6.26 3.62 -9.27
CA ARG A 36 -5.70 3.08 -10.52
C ARG A 36 -5.97 1.58 -10.68
N ILE A 37 -5.92 0.80 -9.60
CA ILE A 37 -6.27 -0.62 -9.63
C ILE A 37 -7.77 -0.78 -9.91
N GLY A 38 -8.65 -0.10 -9.16
CA GLY A 38 -10.10 -0.18 -9.38
C GLY A 38 -10.49 0.18 -10.82
N ALA A 39 -9.93 1.26 -11.36
CA ALA A 39 -10.15 1.66 -12.75
C ALA A 39 -9.70 0.58 -13.75
N ALA A 40 -8.59 -0.10 -13.50
CA ALA A 40 -8.11 -1.19 -14.36
C ALA A 40 -9.05 -2.41 -14.37
N TYR A 41 -9.84 -2.61 -13.31
CA TYR A 41 -10.87 -3.65 -13.22
C TYR A 41 -12.28 -3.13 -13.59
N GLY A 42 -12.41 -1.86 -14.02
CA GLY A 42 -13.69 -1.29 -14.42
C GLY A 42 -14.58 -0.81 -13.27
N TYR A 43 -14.04 -0.64 -12.06
CA TYR A 43 -14.77 -0.18 -10.88
C TYR A 43 -14.48 1.28 -10.54
N ALA A 44 -15.54 2.01 -10.20
CA ALA A 44 -15.41 3.31 -9.54
C ALA A 44 -15.07 3.08 -8.05
N VAL A 45 -14.04 3.77 -7.56
CA VAL A 45 -13.65 3.68 -6.15
C VAL A 45 -14.30 4.84 -5.40
N ASP A 46 -15.18 4.52 -4.45
CA ASP A 46 -15.77 5.51 -3.56
C ASP A 46 -15.00 5.59 -2.23
N LYS A 47 -15.48 6.47 -1.34
CA LYS A 47 -14.89 6.65 -0.02
C LYS A 47 -15.01 5.40 0.85
N ILE A 48 -16.07 4.62 0.71
CA ILE A 48 -16.30 3.41 1.51
C ILE A 48 -15.23 2.38 1.17
N ILE A 49 -15.03 2.09 -0.12
CA ILE A 49 -14.01 1.17 -0.60
C ILE A 49 -12.62 1.64 -0.17
N LEU A 50 -12.32 2.93 -0.34
CA LEU A 50 -11.02 3.49 0.05
C LEU A 50 -10.77 3.33 1.56
N THR A 51 -11.76 3.65 2.39
CA THR A 51 -11.64 3.52 3.85
C THR A 51 -11.55 2.07 4.31
N MET A 52 -12.27 1.15 3.66
CA MET A 52 -12.21 -0.27 3.95
C MET A 52 -10.81 -0.81 3.65
N LEU A 53 -10.29 -0.56 2.44
CA LEU A 53 -8.95 -1.02 2.02
C LEU A 53 -7.82 -0.37 2.84
N ALA A 54 -7.97 0.90 3.24
CA ALA A 54 -7.05 1.52 4.20
C ALA A 54 -7.14 0.86 5.59
N GLY A 55 -8.35 0.48 6.02
CA GLY A 55 -8.61 -0.19 7.29
C GLY A 55 -7.99 -1.58 7.39
N VAL A 56 -7.82 -2.28 6.27
CA VAL A 56 -7.14 -3.59 6.20
C VAL A 56 -5.72 -3.53 6.78
N ALA A 57 -5.02 -2.40 6.59
CA ALA A 57 -3.67 -2.21 7.13
C ALA A 57 -3.62 -2.05 8.67
N GLY A 58 -4.77 -1.81 9.33
CA GLY A 58 -5.00 -1.83 10.78
C GLY A 58 -3.76 -1.62 11.67
N GLY A 59 -3.35 -2.66 12.40
CA GLY A 59 -2.23 -2.63 13.33
C GLY A 59 -0.88 -2.19 12.72
N SER A 60 -0.69 -2.36 11.41
CA SER A 60 0.51 -1.87 10.71
C SER A 60 0.56 -0.33 10.62
N ILE A 61 -0.59 0.36 10.71
CA ILE A 61 -0.63 1.83 10.82
C ILE A 61 -0.01 2.28 12.14
N ALA A 62 -0.35 1.63 13.25
CA ALA A 62 0.28 1.91 14.54
C ALA A 62 1.79 1.62 14.52
N GLY A 63 2.19 0.50 13.91
CA GLY A 63 3.59 0.16 13.67
C GLY A 63 4.32 1.20 12.82
N LYS A 64 3.68 1.73 11.77
CA LYS A 64 4.21 2.79 10.89
C LYS A 64 4.39 4.11 11.62
N LEU A 65 3.44 4.50 12.48
CA LEU A 65 3.56 5.69 13.33
C LEU A 65 4.70 5.55 14.33
N ALA A 66 4.83 4.40 15.00
CA ALA A 66 5.95 4.12 15.89
C ALA A 66 7.29 4.11 15.14
N ALA A 67 7.34 3.46 13.97
CA ALA A 67 8.52 3.41 13.12
C ALA A 67 8.91 4.77 12.53
N SER A 68 7.99 5.74 12.45
CA SER A 68 8.31 7.08 11.95
C SER A 68 9.38 7.80 12.77
N PHE A 69 9.59 7.37 14.02
CA PHE A 69 10.66 7.82 14.92
C PHE A 69 11.98 7.05 14.76
N LEU A 70 12.00 5.96 14.00
CA LEU A 70 13.18 5.15 13.74
C LEU A 70 13.77 5.52 12.37
N PRO A 71 15.01 6.05 12.31
CA PRO A 71 15.65 6.35 11.05
C PRO A 71 15.92 5.06 10.24
N PHE A 72 15.80 5.16 8.92
CA PHE A 72 15.98 4.09 7.92
C PHE A 72 15.00 2.89 7.99
N LEU A 73 14.60 2.43 9.18
CA LEU A 73 13.74 1.25 9.34
C LEU A 73 12.32 1.49 8.79
N LYS A 74 11.85 2.73 8.78
CA LYS A 74 10.55 3.09 8.21
C LYS A 74 10.43 2.93 6.70
N ILE A 75 11.55 2.88 5.97
CA ILE A 75 11.57 2.76 4.50
C ILE A 75 11.02 1.39 4.04
N PRO A 76 11.60 0.24 4.46
CA PRO A 76 11.08 -1.06 4.07
C PRO A 76 9.67 -1.32 4.64
N ILE A 77 9.35 -0.76 5.81
CA ILE A 77 8.00 -0.86 6.41
C ILE A 77 6.96 -0.14 5.54
N ALA A 78 7.23 1.10 5.12
CA ALA A 78 6.31 1.86 4.28
C ALA A 78 6.08 1.18 2.92
N ALA A 79 7.15 0.68 2.29
CA ALA A 79 7.04 -0.08 1.04
C ALA A 79 6.21 -1.35 1.22
N GLY A 80 6.45 -2.12 2.29
CA GLY A 80 5.75 -3.37 2.55
C GLY A 80 4.26 -3.19 2.82
N ILE A 81 3.90 -2.21 3.65
CA ILE A 81 2.48 -1.87 3.91
C ILE A 81 1.79 -1.45 2.61
N THR A 82 2.43 -0.58 1.81
CA THR A 82 1.85 -0.13 0.54
C THR A 82 1.64 -1.29 -0.43
N TYR A 83 2.60 -2.22 -0.49
CA TYR A 83 2.49 -3.42 -1.32
C TYR A 83 1.34 -4.33 -0.85
N GLY A 84 1.23 -4.57 0.46
CA GLY A 84 0.14 -5.33 1.08
C GLY A 84 -1.23 -4.73 0.76
N VAL A 85 -1.40 -3.41 0.94
CA VAL A 85 -2.65 -2.70 0.60
C VAL A 85 -2.99 -2.87 -0.88
N GLY A 86 -1.99 -2.74 -1.76
CA GLY A 86 -2.18 -2.95 -3.19
C GLY A 86 -2.62 -4.36 -3.55
N LYS A 87 -2.10 -5.38 -2.85
CA LYS A 87 -2.49 -6.80 -3.05
C LYS A 87 -3.91 -7.05 -2.56
N ALA A 88 -4.30 -6.51 -1.41
CA ALA A 88 -5.68 -6.56 -0.93
C ALA A 88 -6.64 -5.85 -1.89
N ALA A 89 -6.28 -4.65 -2.37
CA ALA A 89 -7.08 -3.90 -3.34
C ALA A 89 -7.25 -4.68 -4.66
N LYS A 90 -6.16 -5.24 -5.19
CA LYS A 90 -6.22 -6.10 -6.38
C LYS A 90 -7.18 -7.27 -6.16
N ALA A 91 -7.02 -8.01 -5.07
CA ALA A 91 -7.86 -9.16 -4.75
C ALA A 91 -9.35 -8.77 -4.63
N TYR A 92 -9.64 -7.64 -3.98
CA TYR A 92 -11.01 -7.13 -3.85
C TYR A 92 -11.67 -6.87 -5.21
N PHE A 93 -11.00 -6.13 -6.09
CA PHE A 93 -11.58 -5.80 -7.40
C PHE A 93 -11.60 -7.01 -8.35
N GLU A 94 -10.59 -7.87 -8.27
CA GLU A 94 -10.52 -9.11 -9.06
C GLU A 94 -11.62 -10.12 -8.69
N SER A 95 -12.08 -10.12 -7.44
CA SER A 95 -13.20 -10.94 -6.99
C SER A 95 -14.58 -10.36 -7.33
N GLY A 96 -14.62 -9.17 -7.96
CA GLY A 96 -15.84 -8.43 -8.18
C GLY A 96 -16.41 -7.79 -6.90
N MET A 97 -15.54 -7.34 -5.99
CA MET A 97 -15.87 -6.64 -4.73
C MET A 97 -16.63 -7.51 -3.72
N THR A 98 -16.36 -8.81 -3.72
CA THR A 98 -17.07 -9.83 -2.92
C THR A 98 -16.31 -10.29 -1.67
N LEU A 99 -15.00 -10.06 -1.59
CA LEU A 99 -14.19 -10.44 -0.43
C LEU A 99 -14.57 -9.64 0.81
N ASP A 100 -14.62 -10.30 1.95
CA ASP A 100 -14.87 -9.65 3.23
C ASP A 100 -13.58 -9.10 3.87
N MET A 101 -13.71 -8.48 5.05
CA MET A 101 -12.55 -7.86 5.71
C MET A 101 -11.48 -8.86 6.13
N ASP A 102 -11.85 -10.09 6.49
CA ASP A 102 -10.90 -11.10 6.94
C ASP A 102 -10.09 -11.65 5.76
N ASP A 103 -10.77 -11.91 4.63
CA ASP A 103 -10.12 -12.26 3.36
C ASP A 103 -9.12 -11.18 2.92
N LEU A 104 -9.54 -9.90 2.98
CA LEU A 104 -8.69 -8.78 2.59
C LEU A 104 -7.48 -8.63 3.50
N LYS A 105 -7.66 -8.87 4.81
CA LYS A 105 -6.57 -8.85 5.78
C LYS A 105 -5.57 -9.95 5.54
N GLU A 106 -6.02 -11.15 5.18
CA GLU A 106 -5.13 -12.23 4.76
C GLU A 106 -4.31 -11.82 3.54
N LYS A 107 -4.94 -11.28 2.50
CA LYS A 107 -4.25 -10.81 1.28
C LYS A 107 -3.26 -9.68 1.55
N PHE A 108 -3.59 -8.78 2.48
CA PHE A 108 -2.67 -7.75 2.95
C PHE A 108 -1.43 -8.35 3.60
N ILE A 109 -1.60 -9.28 4.54
CA ILE A 109 -0.49 -9.93 5.26
C ILE A 109 0.40 -10.74 4.31
N GLU A 110 -0.20 -11.47 3.37
CA GLU A 110 0.52 -12.19 2.31
C GLU A 110 1.35 -11.21 1.46
N GLY A 111 0.75 -10.11 1.02
CA GLY A 111 1.43 -9.09 0.23
C GLY A 111 2.56 -8.39 1.00
N GLU A 112 2.34 -8.03 2.26
CA GLU A 112 3.38 -7.42 3.10
C GLU A 112 4.59 -8.35 3.26
N LYS A 113 4.37 -9.65 3.44
CA LYS A 113 5.42 -10.68 3.48
C LYS A 113 6.13 -10.83 2.14
N GLU A 114 5.39 -10.87 1.04
CA GLU A 114 5.91 -10.96 -0.34
C GLU A 114 6.82 -9.77 -0.67
N SER A 115 6.50 -8.57 -0.15
CA SER A 115 7.29 -7.36 -0.38
C SER A 115 8.76 -7.50 0.05
N LYS A 116 9.04 -8.33 1.07
CA LYS A 116 10.41 -8.58 1.57
C LYS A 116 11.30 -9.26 0.53
N ASN A 117 10.69 -10.01 -0.39
CA ASN A 117 11.36 -10.73 -1.47
C ASN A 117 11.24 -10.01 -2.82
N THR A 118 10.53 -8.88 -2.86
CA THR A 118 10.24 -8.15 -4.09
C THR A 118 11.16 -6.93 -4.21
N ASN A 119 11.91 -6.82 -5.31
CA ASN A 119 12.70 -5.63 -5.57
C ASN A 119 11.83 -4.52 -6.19
N TRP A 120 11.19 -3.73 -5.31
CA TRP A 120 10.40 -2.56 -5.70
C TRP A 120 11.28 -1.37 -6.19
N LYS A 121 12.62 -1.48 -6.14
CA LYS A 121 13.55 -0.43 -6.59
C LYS A 121 13.80 -0.44 -8.11
N ASP A 122 13.73 -1.61 -8.75
CA ASP A 122 14.12 -1.77 -10.18
C ASP A 122 12.95 -1.63 -11.18
N ASN A 123 11.70 -1.66 -10.70
CA ASN A 123 10.51 -1.62 -11.55
C ASN A 123 10.00 -0.20 -11.86
N GLN A 124 10.81 0.84 -11.60
CA GLN A 124 10.45 2.23 -11.90
C GLN A 124 10.69 2.63 -13.38
N ILE A 125 11.39 1.81 -14.18
CA ILE A 125 11.92 2.19 -15.51
C ILE A 125 11.10 1.62 -16.69
N LYS A 126 9.93 1.01 -16.46
CA LYS A 126 9.15 0.34 -17.54
C LYS A 126 7.74 0.88 -17.78
N GLU A 127 7.43 2.07 -17.28
CA GLU A 127 6.14 2.73 -17.53
C GLU A 127 6.37 4.13 -18.13
N ASP A 128 7.05 4.16 -19.29
CA ASP A 128 6.99 5.26 -20.29
C ASP A 128 6.29 4.74 -21.55
#